data_AF-A0A256ZLH8-F1
#
_entry.id   AF-A0A256ZLH8-F1
#
_cell.length_a   1.000
_cell.length_b   1.000
_cell.length_c   1.000
_cell.angle_alpha   90.00
_cell.angle_beta   90.00
_cell.angle_gamma   90.00
#
_symmetry.space_group_name_H-M   'P 1'
#
loop_
_entity.id
_entity.type
_entity.pdbx_description
1 polymer ?
#
loop_
_entity_poly.entity_id
_entity_poly.type
_entity_poly.pdbx_seq_one_letter_code
_entity_poly.pdbx_strand_id
1 'polypeptide(L)'
;MKGIILYKLGSPIQSLKLQKQPIFVVGNTGIRRITGKFVKKVDKLKRERKKLVESMLETAEKIVLEAVKALKNGDWDKLGSLMDENQKILSNIGVSHPKLDLLINAAKNAGALGAKLTGGGGGGCMIALVKPKEWLKVAQAIRNVGGEVYKVKTDWVGVKTISD
;
A
#
# COMPACT_ATOMS: atom_id res chain seq x y z
N MET A 1 16.14 9.87 1.90
CA MET A 1 15.41 9.19 0.79
C MET A 1 14.33 10.14 0.28
N LYS A 2 14.04 10.14 -1.03
CA LYS A 2 13.06 11.04 -1.64
C LYS A 2 12.25 10.33 -2.74
N GLY A 3 11.01 10.74 -2.94
CA GLY A 3 10.18 10.23 -4.03
C GLY A 3 9.82 8.75 -3.90
N ILE A 4 9.57 8.11 -5.04
CA ILE A 4 9.31 6.66 -5.11
C ILE A 4 10.63 5.91 -5.26
N ILE A 5 10.84 4.91 -4.41
CA ILE A 5 12.04 4.07 -4.40
C ILE A 5 11.70 2.60 -4.60
N LEU A 6 12.63 1.87 -5.21
CA LEU A 6 12.69 0.41 -5.16
C LEU A 6 13.76 0.02 -4.15
N TYR A 7 13.36 -0.80 -3.18
CA TYR A 7 14.21 -1.28 -2.10
C TYR A 7 14.30 -2.81 -2.13
N LYS A 8 15.52 -3.33 -2.03
CA LYS A 8 15.84 -4.74 -1.79
C LYS A 8 16.94 -4.80 -0.75
N LEU A 9 16.75 -5.61 0.30
CA LEU A 9 17.75 -5.77 1.35
C LEU A 9 19.08 -6.25 0.75
N GLY A 10 20.18 -5.62 1.16
CA GLY A 10 21.52 -5.91 0.62
C GLY A 10 21.81 -5.32 -0.76
N SER A 11 20.88 -4.57 -1.35
CA SER A 11 21.08 -3.85 -2.62
C SER A 11 21.04 -2.34 -2.42
N PRO A 12 21.72 -1.54 -3.27
CA PRO A 12 21.56 -0.10 -3.29
C PRO A 12 20.09 0.31 -3.51
N ILE A 13 19.64 1.34 -2.80
CA ILE A 13 18.31 1.92 -3.00
C ILE A 13 18.26 2.53 -4.40
N GLN A 14 17.25 2.16 -5.19
CA GLN A 14 17.05 2.70 -6.53
C GLN A 14 15.91 3.73 -6.49
N SER A 15 16.18 4.96 -6.93
CA SER A 15 15.14 5.98 -7.08
C SER A 15 14.44 5.82 -8.43
N LEU A 16 13.11 5.81 -8.44
CA LEU A 16 12.33 5.73 -9.67
C LEU A 16 12.03 7.14 -10.19
N LYS A 17 12.46 7.43 -11.42
CA LYS A 17 12.05 8.61 -12.17
C LYS A 17 10.76 8.28 -12.92
N LEU A 18 9.71 9.05 -12.69
CA LEU A 18 8.39 8.84 -13.29
C LEU A 18 8.05 10.00 -14.23
N GLN A 19 7.38 9.70 -15.34
CA GLN A 19 6.85 10.74 -16.23
C GLN A 19 5.61 11.40 -15.65
N LYS A 20 4.79 10.63 -14.94
CA LYS A 20 3.55 11.07 -14.29
C LYS A 20 3.50 10.55 -12.86
N GLN A 21 2.87 11.31 -11.96
CA GLN A 21 2.77 10.93 -10.56
C GLN A 21 1.42 10.24 -10.29
N PRO A 22 1.42 9.11 -9.56
CA PRO A 22 0.17 8.53 -9.09
C PRO A 22 -0.48 9.43 -8.03
N ILE A 23 -1.82 9.42 -7.99
CA ILE A 23 -2.58 10.11 -6.95
C ILE A 23 -3.13 9.05 -6.01
N PHE A 24 -2.87 9.25 -4.73
CA PHE A 24 -3.33 8.35 -3.68
C PHE A 24 -4.26 9.05 -2.69
N VAL A 25 -5.20 8.28 -2.16
CA VAL A 25 -5.99 8.63 -0.98
C VAL A 25 -5.55 7.71 0.15
N VAL A 26 -5.28 8.26 1.34
CA VAL A 26 -4.94 7.47 2.53
C VAL A 26 -6.13 7.49 3.49
N GLY A 27 -6.63 6.29 3.80
CA GLY A 27 -7.65 6.09 4.82
C GLY A 27 -7.03 5.54 6.10
N ASN A 28 -7.35 6.11 7.26
CA ASN A 28 -6.94 5.63 8.57
C ASN A 28 -8.13 5.04 9.33
N THR A 29 -7.96 3.83 9.83
CA THR A 29 -8.97 3.10 10.60
C THR A 29 -9.11 3.61 12.04
N GLY A 30 -8.17 4.41 12.54
CA GLY A 30 -8.08 4.82 13.95
C GLY A 30 -7.63 3.70 14.90
N ILE A 31 -7.50 2.47 14.40
CA ILE A 31 -7.13 1.31 15.21
C ILE A 31 -5.63 1.32 15.46
N ARG A 32 -5.26 1.50 16.73
CA ARG A 32 -3.88 1.37 17.20
C ARG A 32 -3.43 -0.08 17.13
N ARG A 33 -2.16 -0.27 16.79
CA ARG A 33 -1.54 -1.59 16.66
C ARG A 33 -0.13 -1.60 17.22
N ILE A 34 0.31 -2.80 17.61
CA ILE A 34 1.71 -3.06 17.94
C ILE A 34 2.31 -3.80 16.75
N THR A 35 3.06 -3.08 15.92
CA THR A 35 3.68 -3.63 14.68
C THR A 35 4.45 -4.92 14.96
N GLY A 36 5.18 -4.98 16.07
CA GLY A 36 5.94 -6.18 16.46
C GLY A 36 5.09 -7.44 16.64
N LYS A 37 3.82 -7.34 17.04
CA LYS A 37 2.92 -8.50 17.16
C LYS A 37 2.62 -9.13 15.79
N PHE A 38 2.36 -8.30 14.77
CA PHE A 38 2.07 -8.78 13.42
C PHE A 38 3.33 -9.32 12.73
N VAL A 39 4.49 -8.70 12.95
CA VAL A 39 5.77 -9.25 12.47
C VAL A 39 6.02 -10.64 13.07
N LYS A 40 5.85 -10.82 14.38
CA LYS A 40 5.97 -12.14 15.04
C LYS A 40 4.95 -13.16 14.52
N LYS A 41 3.72 -12.73 14.20
CA LYS A 41 2.69 -13.59 13.62
C LYS A 41 3.11 -14.12 12.23
N VAL A 42 3.64 -13.23 11.37
CA VAL A 42 4.13 -13.63 10.03
C VAL A 42 5.35 -14.54 10.14
N ASP A 43 6.29 -14.26 11.07
CA ASP A 43 7.43 -15.15 11.32
C ASP A 43 6.98 -16.55 11.76
N LYS A 44 6.04 -16.64 12.71
CA LYS A 44 5.47 -17.91 13.15
C LYS A 44 4.81 -18.66 11.98
N LEU A 45 3.99 -17.97 11.19
CA LEU A 45 3.35 -18.56 10.00
C LEU A 45 4.38 -19.07 8.99
N LYS A 46 5.48 -18.34 8.78
CA LYS A 46 6.58 -18.77 7.90
C LYS A 46 7.26 -20.04 8.42
N ARG A 47 7.46 -20.17 9.74
CA ARG A 47 8.03 -21.39 10.34
C ARG A 47 7.10 -22.60 10.21
N GLU A 48 5.80 -22.39 10.39
CA GLU A 48 4.79 -23.46 10.33
C GLU A 48 4.42 -23.88 8.91
N ARG A 49 4.42 -22.95 7.94
CA ARG A 49 3.97 -23.16 6.56
C ARG A 49 4.98 -22.62 5.55
N LYS A 50 6.25 -22.98 5.72
CA LYS A 50 7.38 -22.44 4.97
C LYS A 50 7.16 -22.33 3.46
N LYS A 51 6.88 -23.45 2.77
CA LYS A 51 6.69 -23.49 1.31
C LYS A 51 5.56 -22.56 0.83
N LEU A 52 4.45 -22.53 1.56
CA LEU A 52 3.30 -21.69 1.23
C LEU A 52 3.66 -20.20 1.33
N VAL A 53 4.28 -19.81 2.44
CA VAL A 53 4.66 -18.41 2.67
C VAL A 53 5.75 -17.97 1.69
N GLU A 54 6.73 -18.83 1.40
CA GLU A 54 7.78 -18.55 0.39
C GLU A 54 7.17 -18.32 -0.99
N SER A 55 6.24 -19.16 -1.44
CA SER A 55 5.53 -18.97 -2.71
C SER A 55 4.72 -17.65 -2.75
N MET A 56 4.09 -17.28 -1.65
CA MET A 56 3.40 -15.97 -1.54
C MET A 56 4.38 -14.80 -1.62
N LEU A 57 5.56 -14.90 -1.00
CA LEU A 57 6.59 -13.86 -1.04
C LEU A 57 7.21 -13.74 -2.44
N GLU A 58 7.46 -14.84 -3.13
CA GLU A 58 7.92 -14.84 -4.53
C GLU A 58 6.89 -14.17 -5.45
N THR A 59 5.60 -14.43 -5.22
CA THR A 59 4.52 -13.76 -5.95
C THR A 59 4.50 -12.25 -5.66
N ALA A 60 4.68 -11.86 -4.39
CA ALA A 60 4.78 -10.46 -4.01
C ALA A 60 6.01 -9.75 -4.64
N GLU A 61 7.15 -10.44 -4.76
CA GLU A 61 8.33 -9.90 -5.47
C GLU A 61 8.01 -9.64 -6.96
N LYS A 62 7.36 -10.59 -7.64
CA LYS A 62 6.91 -10.41 -9.03
C LYS A 62 5.96 -9.22 -9.17
N ILE A 63 4.99 -9.08 -8.26
CA ILE A 63 4.06 -7.93 -8.24
C ILE A 63 4.84 -6.61 -8.13
N VAL A 64 5.86 -6.54 -7.28
CA VAL A 64 6.69 -5.33 -7.13
C VAL A 64 7.41 -4.99 -8.44
N LEU A 65 8.01 -5.97 -9.11
CA LEU A 65 8.73 -5.75 -10.37
C LEU A 65 7.78 -5.28 -11.48
N GLU A 66 6.59 -5.84 -11.56
CA GLU A 66 5.55 -5.39 -12.51
C GLU A 66 5.01 -4.00 -12.14
N ALA A 67 4.86 -3.70 -10.85
CA ALA A 67 4.43 -2.38 -10.39
C ALA A 67 5.46 -1.30 -10.75
N VAL A 68 6.76 -1.62 -10.72
CA VAL A 68 7.82 -0.72 -11.19
C VAL A 68 7.67 -0.41 -12.68
N LYS A 69 7.35 -1.40 -13.51
CA LYS A 69 7.10 -1.19 -14.95
C LYS A 69 5.85 -0.32 -15.17
N ALA A 70 4.75 -0.66 -14.49
CA ALA A 70 3.50 0.10 -14.55
C ALA A 70 3.69 1.56 -14.12
N LEU A 71 4.43 1.80 -13.04
CA LEU A 71 4.78 3.15 -12.56
C LEU A 71 5.57 3.95 -13.60
N LYS A 72 6.60 3.34 -14.21
CA LYS A 72 7.43 4.00 -15.23
C LYS A 72 6.62 4.37 -16.48
N ASN A 73 5.70 3.50 -16.88
CA ASN A 73 4.87 3.67 -18.08
C ASN A 73 3.61 4.52 -17.84
N GLY A 74 3.29 4.86 -16.59
CA GLY A 74 2.06 5.56 -16.24
C GLY A 74 0.80 4.71 -16.40
N ASP A 75 0.93 3.38 -16.34
CA ASP A 75 -0.17 2.43 -16.43
C ASP A 75 -0.85 2.25 -15.05
N TRP A 76 -1.81 3.13 -14.77
CA TRP A 76 -2.49 3.19 -13.49
C TRP A 76 -3.50 2.07 -13.27
N ASP A 77 -4.14 1.61 -14.33
CA ASP A 77 -5.06 0.48 -14.25
C ASP A 77 -4.30 -0.80 -13.90
N LYS A 78 -3.13 -1.05 -14.53
CA LYS A 78 -2.25 -2.16 -14.14
C LYS A 78 -1.74 -2.01 -12.71
N LEU A 79 -1.25 -0.82 -12.33
CA LEU A 79 -0.78 -0.58 -10.96
C LEU A 79 -1.88 -0.85 -9.92
N GLY A 80 -3.11 -0.42 -10.20
CA GLY A 80 -4.27 -0.67 -9.35
C GLY A 80 -4.56 -2.16 -9.18
N SER A 81 -4.59 -2.92 -10.28
CA SER A 81 -4.79 -4.38 -10.22
C SER A 81 -3.71 -5.10 -9.38
N LEU A 82 -2.45 -4.66 -9.52
CA LEU A 82 -1.32 -5.20 -8.75
C LEU A 82 -1.41 -4.86 -7.25
N MET A 83 -1.97 -3.70 -6.90
CA MET A 83 -2.25 -3.36 -5.49
C MET A 83 -3.29 -4.30 -4.88
N ASP A 84 -4.35 -4.61 -5.63
CA ASP A 84 -5.40 -5.53 -5.18
C ASP A 84 -4.89 -6.98 -5.04
N GLU A 85 -4.07 -7.45 -5.99
CA GLU A 85 -3.39 -8.74 -5.90
C GLU A 85 -2.50 -8.82 -4.64
N ASN A 86 -1.74 -7.77 -4.37
CA ASN A 86 -0.92 -7.69 -3.17
C ASN A 86 -1.78 -7.69 -1.89
N GLN A 87 -2.93 -7.00 -1.88
CA GLN A 87 -3.84 -7.03 -0.73
C GLN A 87 -4.37 -8.44 -0.43
N LYS A 88 -4.63 -9.27 -1.46
CA LYS A 88 -5.01 -10.68 -1.27
C LYS A 88 -3.90 -11.46 -0.56
N ILE A 89 -2.64 -11.27 -0.97
CA ILE A 89 -1.49 -11.89 -0.31
C ILE A 89 -1.39 -11.44 1.15
N LEU A 90 -1.50 -10.14 1.41
CA LEU A 90 -1.44 -9.56 2.75
C LEU A 90 -2.57 -10.08 3.67
N SER A 91 -3.75 -10.29 3.10
CA SER A 91 -4.87 -10.90 3.82
C SER A 91 -4.59 -12.37 4.16
N ASN A 92 -4.04 -13.12 3.20
CA ASN A 92 -3.72 -14.55 3.37
C ASN A 92 -2.58 -14.80 4.36
N ILE A 93 -1.60 -13.90 4.48
CA ILE A 93 -0.57 -13.97 5.54
C ILE A 93 -1.08 -13.48 6.90
N GLY A 94 -2.36 -13.09 6.99
CA GLY A 94 -3.06 -12.80 8.23
C GLY A 94 -2.74 -11.44 8.85
N VAL A 95 -2.32 -10.46 8.03
CA VAL A 95 -2.03 -9.09 8.50
C VAL A 95 -3.13 -8.07 8.19
N SER A 96 -4.26 -8.48 7.59
CA SER A 96 -5.39 -7.55 7.43
C SER A 96 -6.19 -7.36 8.73
N HIS A 97 -7.23 -6.55 8.67
CA HIS A 97 -8.17 -6.28 9.77
C HIS A 97 -9.56 -5.94 9.19
N PRO A 98 -10.68 -6.37 9.80
CA PRO A 98 -12.02 -6.11 9.25
C PRO A 98 -12.29 -4.65 8.91
N LYS A 99 -11.87 -3.71 9.77
CA LYS A 99 -11.96 -2.28 9.50
C LYS A 99 -11.10 -1.82 8.32
N LEU A 100 -9.90 -2.37 8.11
CA LEU A 100 -9.08 -2.08 6.91
C LEU A 100 -9.80 -2.57 5.66
N ASP A 101 -10.32 -3.80 5.70
CA ASP A 101 -11.03 -4.41 4.57
C ASP A 101 -12.27 -3.60 4.21
N LEU A 102 -12.99 -3.08 5.22
CA LEU A 102 -14.13 -2.17 5.01
C LEU A 102 -13.71 -0.89 4.28
N LEU A 103 -12.62 -0.23 4.71
CA LEU A 103 -12.13 0.99 4.04
C LEU A 103 -11.66 0.70 2.60
N ILE A 104 -10.96 -0.42 2.39
CA ILE A 104 -10.49 -0.87 1.07
C ILE A 104 -11.66 -1.10 0.13
N ASN A 105 -12.68 -1.82 0.56
CA ASN A 105 -13.86 -2.09 -0.24
C ASN A 105 -14.65 -0.81 -0.54
N ALA A 106 -14.81 0.08 0.44
CA ALA A 106 -15.47 1.37 0.24
C ALA A 106 -14.74 2.23 -0.81
N ALA A 107 -13.41 2.28 -0.76
CA ALA A 107 -12.60 3.01 -1.73
C ALA A 107 -12.74 2.44 -3.15
N LYS A 108 -12.70 1.11 -3.29
CA LYS A 108 -12.85 0.42 -4.58
C LYS A 108 -14.23 0.63 -5.18
N ASN A 109 -15.29 0.45 -4.40
CA ASN A 109 -16.67 0.66 -4.85
C ASN A 109 -16.92 2.12 -5.26
N ALA A 110 -16.16 3.07 -4.71
CA ALA A 110 -16.23 4.47 -5.08
C ALA A 110 -15.44 4.83 -6.36
N GLY A 111 -14.67 3.90 -6.93
CA GLY A 111 -13.92 4.10 -8.19
C GLY A 111 -12.40 4.18 -8.03
N ALA A 112 -11.83 3.75 -6.89
CA ALA A 112 -10.39 3.54 -6.82
C ALA A 112 -9.95 2.43 -7.79
N LEU A 113 -8.82 2.65 -8.47
CA LEU A 113 -8.21 1.69 -9.40
C LEU A 113 -7.67 0.44 -8.69
N GLY A 114 -7.30 0.60 -7.42
CA GLY A 114 -6.84 -0.47 -6.55
C GLY A 114 -6.57 0.07 -5.16
N ALA A 115 -6.64 -0.80 -4.16
CA ALA A 115 -6.47 -0.41 -2.77
C ALA A 115 -5.87 -1.53 -1.92
N LYS A 116 -4.99 -1.16 -0.99
CA LYS A 116 -4.35 -2.11 -0.07
C LYS A 116 -4.01 -1.47 1.27
N LEU A 117 -3.78 -2.29 2.29
CA LEU A 117 -3.21 -1.81 3.55
C LEU A 117 -1.77 -1.30 3.35
N THR A 118 -1.32 -0.43 4.26
CA THR A 118 0.07 0.06 4.31
C THR A 118 0.68 -0.09 5.71
N GLY A 119 1.99 -0.37 5.76
CA GLY A 119 2.71 -0.73 6.98
C GLY A 119 2.47 -2.18 7.42
N GLY A 120 2.72 -2.48 8.70
CA GLY A 120 2.71 -3.85 9.24
C GLY A 120 1.35 -4.55 9.38
N GLY A 121 0.23 -3.94 8.96
CA GLY A 121 -1.11 -4.54 9.03
C GLY A 121 -1.75 -4.57 10.42
N GLY A 122 -2.99 -5.09 10.53
CA GLY A 122 -3.73 -5.20 11.80
C GLY A 122 -4.55 -3.97 12.21
N GLY A 123 -4.71 -3.00 11.32
CA GLY A 123 -5.31 -1.69 11.58
C GLY A 123 -4.49 -0.58 10.92
N GLY A 124 -4.52 0.62 11.48
CA GLY A 124 -3.87 1.79 10.89
C GLY A 124 -4.42 2.16 9.53
N CYS A 125 -3.54 2.30 8.52
CA CYS A 125 -3.89 2.93 7.27
C CYS A 125 -3.98 1.97 6.08
N MET A 126 -4.82 2.37 5.13
CA MET A 126 -4.87 1.85 3.77
C MET A 126 -4.53 2.97 2.77
N ILE A 127 -4.12 2.57 1.57
CA ILE A 127 -3.84 3.46 0.45
C ILE A 127 -4.65 3.01 -0.77
N ALA A 128 -5.29 3.97 -1.43
CA ALA A 128 -6.09 3.77 -2.64
C ALA A 128 -5.51 4.59 -3.79
N LEU A 129 -5.28 3.95 -4.94
CA LEU A 129 -4.90 4.63 -6.19
C LEU A 129 -6.14 5.17 -6.88
N VAL A 130 -6.14 6.45 -7.25
CA VAL A 130 -7.33 7.12 -7.82
C VAL A 130 -6.98 7.93 -9.07
N LYS A 131 -7.96 8.08 -9.96
CA LYS A 131 -7.89 9.10 -11.02
C LYS A 131 -8.10 10.49 -10.40
N PRO A 132 -7.52 11.56 -10.99
CA PRO A 132 -7.63 12.93 -10.44
C PRO A 132 -9.07 13.41 -10.18
N LYS A 133 -10.06 12.93 -10.94
CA LYS A 133 -11.47 13.34 -10.76
C LYS A 133 -12.19 12.57 -9.64
N GLU A 134 -11.69 11.39 -9.25
CA GLU A 134 -12.38 10.48 -8.33
C GLU A 134 -11.95 10.64 -6.86
N TRP A 135 -10.90 11.43 -6.57
CA TRP A 135 -10.31 11.47 -5.23
C TRP A 135 -11.28 11.91 -4.13
N LEU A 136 -12.15 12.90 -4.41
CA LEU A 136 -13.16 13.38 -3.46
C LEU A 136 -14.20 12.31 -3.14
N LYS A 137 -14.67 11.62 -4.19
CA LYS A 137 -15.67 10.55 -4.07
C LYS A 137 -15.11 9.39 -3.25
N VAL A 138 -13.88 8.97 -3.52
CA VAL A 138 -13.19 7.91 -2.76
C VAL A 138 -12.95 8.34 -1.31
N ALA A 139 -12.49 9.57 -1.08
CA ALA A 139 -12.33 10.11 0.26
C ALA A 139 -13.65 10.12 1.04
N GLN A 140 -14.76 10.54 0.42
CA GLN A 140 -16.06 10.56 1.08
C GLN A 140 -16.55 9.14 1.40
N ALA A 141 -16.36 8.17 0.50
CA ALA A 141 -16.73 6.79 0.75
C ALA A 141 -15.99 6.20 1.95
N ILE A 142 -14.68 6.48 2.09
CA ILE A 142 -13.88 6.05 3.25
C ILE A 142 -14.42 6.70 4.54
N ARG A 143 -14.77 7.99 4.52
CA ARG A 143 -15.36 8.69 5.69
C ARG A 143 -16.71 8.10 6.09
N ASN A 144 -17.55 7.79 5.11
CA ASN A 144 -18.90 7.25 5.36
C ASN A 144 -18.88 5.90 6.08
N VAL A 145 -17.83 5.09 5.89
CA VAL A 145 -17.64 3.83 6.61
C VAL A 145 -16.79 3.99 7.88
N GLY A 146 -16.60 5.23 8.33
CA GLY A 146 -15.94 5.59 9.58
C GLY A 146 -14.41 5.50 9.54
N GLY A 147 -13.79 5.83 8.40
CA GLY A 147 -12.34 6.05 8.29
C GLY A 147 -11.99 7.53 8.26
N GLU A 148 -10.87 7.91 8.87
CA GLU A 148 -10.29 9.23 8.68
C GLU A 148 -9.56 9.29 7.33
N VAL A 149 -9.55 10.45 6.66
CA VAL A 149 -8.90 10.60 5.36
C VAL A 149 -7.90 11.74 5.37
N TYR A 150 -6.69 11.45 4.90
CA TYR A 150 -5.65 12.45 4.68
C TYR A 150 -5.46 12.71 3.19
N LYS A 151 -5.47 13.99 2.81
CA LYS A 151 -5.01 14.41 1.48
C LYS A 151 -3.49 14.29 1.46
N VAL A 152 -2.97 13.41 0.62
CA VAL A 152 -1.53 13.17 0.52
C VAL A 152 -1.00 13.56 -0.86
N LYS A 153 0.24 14.03 -0.89
CA LYS A 153 1.04 14.22 -2.09
C LYS A 153 2.37 13.49 -1.86
N THR A 154 2.89 12.86 -2.90
CA THR A 154 4.26 12.31 -2.84
C THR A 154 5.24 13.45 -2.69
N ASP A 155 6.04 13.41 -1.63
CA ASP A 155 7.13 14.35 -1.45
C ASP A 155 8.39 13.86 -2.19
N TRP A 156 9.04 14.81 -2.84
CA TRP A 156 10.27 14.61 -3.62
C TRP A 156 11.47 15.26 -2.95
N VAL A 157 11.26 15.87 -1.79
CA VAL A 157 12.30 16.38 -0.92
C VAL A 157 12.46 15.42 0.25
N GLY A 158 13.69 14.93 0.47
CA GLY A 158 14.01 14.13 1.64
C GLY A 158 14.22 15.02 2.87
N VAL A 159 14.64 14.41 3.99
CA VAL A 159 15.07 15.16 5.19
C VAL A 159 16.09 16.23 4.81
N LYS A 160 15.88 17.46 5.31
CA LYS A 160 16.80 18.59 5.22
C LYS A 160 17.08 19.09 6.62
N THR A 161 18.33 19.45 6.89
CA THR A 161 18.67 20.29 8.02
C THR A 161 18.34 21.73 7.64
N ILE A 162 17.59 22.43 8.49
CA ILE A 162 17.42 23.88 8.40
C ILE A 162 18.41 24.44 9.41
N SER A 163 19.44 25.11 8.92
CA SER A 163 20.35 25.91 9.74
C SER A 163 19.91 27.37 9.62
N ASP A 164 19.76 28.03 10.77
CA ASP A 164 19.47 29.47 10.89
C ASP A 164 20.59 30.34 10.31
#